data_AF-A0A553HSU5-F1
#
_entry.id   AF-A0A553HSU5-F1
#
_cell.length_a   1.000
_cell.length_b   1.000
_cell.length_c   1.000
_cell.angle_alpha   90.00
_cell.angle_beta   90.00
_cell.angle_gamma   90.00
#
_symmetry.space_group_name_H-M   'P 1'
#
loop_
_entity.id
_entity.type
_entity.pdbx_description
1 polymer ?
#
loop_
_entity_poly.entity_id
_entity_poly.type
_entity_poly.pdbx_seq_one_letter_code
_entity_poly.pdbx_strand_id
1 'polypeptide(L)'
;MLLLNYAEAEFEFGPLRKALMSTFLDVMAMASLVKSAWSAVLAKATRANTSQHALYRCEDILDHATSWSPDNTEYGSTRNDSRKGASSYVERPNIVIGKFPPITSAAAYTSSLNLILLASYHKDSTLAGRSKCLQKVAPLTDFDHLQTECVPTLPTTHFTYLRSREKDLRVMQPSLSCFWQAEGTLVQNLHENPSQIRASFNELKGGSHFLVAMSKMPQRLLLSRCAWRICTVVAAVLIAIVPQTSADVSACKLPADQSVYLSAGFGYELNCAPSVGTLNAFMIFVDFSDQVATESSPQVLHDFFLPAAADWYRTASYGTLDLSVTADTSRFYRMPATAVSYNWNRGLTAEAHERYIQDALAAYDAPIPPVDVLYIVPTANAVAIGNSETFIGDVTTREGTYVAKKSTTFGVDGYRTWGSLVLNHETGHTMCLPDYYPFNGSTTGLFIGGWDLMGLISGPSPDYFAWDKWRLGWLVDDQFDCVTDVGETTHVLSPLEALGGKKAVVVKHDDTNVLVAEVRSTMGLDATSCTTGVLLYTVSTKTATGEGPVRVLDVTPGSGGCAGDELNDATLSSNGVSSYRFADWGVAITIVARNNQDYEITVALT
;
A
#
# COMPACT_ATOMS: atom_id res chain seq x y z
N MET A 1 -11.62 -11.77 87.76
CA MET A 1 -11.73 -10.31 87.96
C MET A 1 -10.51 -9.68 87.30
N LEU A 2 -10.58 -8.78 86.33
CA LEU A 2 -11.60 -8.31 85.37
C LEU A 2 -10.92 -7.11 84.69
N LEU A 3 -10.83 -7.11 83.36
CA LEU A 3 -10.72 -5.93 82.47
C LEU A 3 -9.58 -4.90 82.64
N LEU A 4 -8.80 -4.76 81.57
CA LEU A 4 -8.43 -3.55 80.80
C LEU A 4 -7.21 -3.95 79.95
N ASN A 5 -7.29 -4.35 78.67
CA ASN A 5 -7.93 -3.74 77.48
C ASN A 5 -7.49 -2.27 77.22
N TYR A 6 -7.11 -2.00 75.96
CA TYR A 6 -6.48 -0.79 75.38
C TYR A 6 -4.94 -0.67 75.52
N ALA A 7 -4.19 -1.34 74.61
CA ALA A 7 -2.81 -0.95 74.24
C ALA A 7 -2.32 -1.54 72.90
N GLU A 8 -2.62 -2.82 72.60
CA GLU A 8 -1.89 -3.58 71.55
C GLU A 8 -2.54 -3.61 70.15
N ALA A 9 -3.36 -2.61 69.80
CA ALA A 9 -4.13 -2.61 68.54
C ALA A 9 -3.61 -1.68 67.42
N GLU A 10 -2.57 -0.87 67.66
CA GLU A 10 -2.14 0.17 66.71
C GLU A 10 -0.86 -0.15 65.90
N PHE A 11 -0.12 -1.22 66.19
CA PHE A 11 1.24 -1.40 65.63
C PHE A 11 1.37 -2.26 64.36
N GLU A 12 0.32 -2.97 63.90
CA GLU A 12 0.40 -3.80 62.67
C GLU A 12 -0.38 -3.28 61.45
N PHE A 13 -1.28 -2.30 61.59
CA PHE A 13 -2.14 -1.85 60.48
C PHE A 13 -1.76 -0.50 59.84
N GLY A 14 -0.75 0.20 60.35
CA GLY A 14 -0.30 1.50 59.84
C GLY A 14 0.07 1.51 58.34
N PRO A 15 0.90 0.57 57.84
CA PRO A 15 1.30 0.53 56.43
C PRO A 15 0.13 0.19 55.48
N LEU A 16 -0.68 -0.81 55.84
CA LEU A 16 -1.84 -1.23 55.03
C LEU A 16 -2.86 -0.09 54.91
N ARG A 17 -3.12 0.65 56.00
CA ARG A 17 -4.08 1.76 56.00
C ARG A 17 -3.61 2.94 55.12
N LYS A 18 -2.30 3.20 55.03
CA LYS A 18 -1.74 4.17 54.09
C LYS A 18 -1.86 3.70 52.63
N ALA A 19 -1.56 2.44 52.33
CA ALA A 19 -1.68 1.89 50.98
C ALA A 19 -3.13 1.88 50.47
N LEU A 20 -4.08 1.49 51.33
CA LEU A 20 -5.52 1.54 51.06
C LEU A 20 -6.05 2.98 50.92
N MET A 21 -5.55 3.95 51.71
CA MET A 21 -5.94 5.35 51.52
C MET A 21 -5.36 5.96 50.24
N SER A 22 -4.12 5.61 49.84
CA SER A 22 -3.54 6.04 48.55
C SER A 22 -4.38 5.53 47.38
N THR A 23 -4.59 4.22 47.30
CA THR A 23 -5.39 3.62 46.22
C THR A 23 -6.83 4.13 46.20
N PHE A 24 -7.44 4.43 47.35
CA PHE A 24 -8.76 5.05 47.39
C PHE A 24 -8.76 6.51 46.91
N LEU A 25 -7.71 7.28 47.20
CA LEU A 25 -7.52 8.64 46.66
C LEU A 25 -7.29 8.61 45.14
N ASP A 26 -6.50 7.67 44.63
CA ASP A 26 -6.23 7.49 43.20
C ASP A 26 -7.50 7.07 42.43
N VAL A 27 -8.30 6.16 42.98
CA VAL A 27 -9.62 5.78 42.43
C VAL A 27 -10.60 6.95 42.44
N MET A 28 -10.59 7.78 43.49
CA MET A 28 -11.43 8.98 43.55
C MET A 28 -10.94 10.08 42.57
N ALA A 29 -9.64 10.18 42.32
CA ALA A 29 -9.07 11.07 41.31
C ALA A 29 -9.45 10.61 39.89
N MET A 30 -9.35 9.31 39.58
CA MET A 30 -9.87 8.72 38.33
C MET A 30 -11.37 8.96 38.17
N ALA A 31 -12.18 8.74 39.22
CA ALA A 31 -13.61 8.99 39.17
C ALA A 31 -13.94 10.48 38.90
N SER A 32 -13.14 11.40 39.44
CA SER A 32 -13.26 12.84 39.17
C SER A 32 -12.87 13.18 37.72
N LEU A 33 -11.81 12.59 37.19
CA LEU A 33 -11.38 12.73 35.79
C LEU A 33 -12.43 12.20 34.81
N VAL A 34 -12.95 10.99 35.06
CA VAL A 34 -14.04 10.39 34.26
C VAL A 34 -15.29 11.28 34.31
N LYS A 35 -15.66 11.81 35.48
CA LYS A 35 -16.81 12.71 35.64
C LYS A 35 -16.62 14.06 34.92
N SER A 36 -15.40 14.60 34.90
CA SER A 36 -15.04 15.79 34.12
C SER A 36 -15.11 15.54 32.62
N ALA A 37 -14.57 14.41 32.15
CA ALA A 37 -14.66 14.00 30.75
C ALA A 37 -16.11 13.80 30.30
N TRP A 38 -16.93 13.12 31.11
CA TRP A 38 -18.36 12.94 30.83
C TRP A 38 -19.13 14.27 30.80
N SER A 39 -18.77 15.21 31.67
CA SER A 39 -19.35 16.57 31.69
C SER A 39 -18.97 17.36 30.44
N ALA A 40 -17.73 17.23 29.95
CA ALA A 40 -17.28 17.84 28.69
C ALA A 40 -17.99 17.24 27.47
N VAL A 41 -18.22 15.93 27.45
CA VAL A 41 -19.02 15.26 26.40
C VAL A 41 -20.47 15.75 26.42
N LEU A 42 -21.11 15.87 27.58
CA LEU A 42 -22.46 16.41 27.70
C LEU A 42 -22.56 17.89 27.27
N ALA A 43 -21.55 18.70 27.59
CA ALA A 43 -21.45 20.11 27.18
C ALA A 43 -21.17 20.29 25.68
N LYS A 44 -20.68 19.25 24.99
CA LYS A 44 -20.52 19.21 23.53
C LYS A 44 -21.80 18.74 22.84
N ALA A 45 -22.49 17.74 23.41
CA ALA A 45 -23.78 17.25 22.93
C ALA A 45 -24.91 18.29 23.05
N THR A 46 -24.93 19.11 24.12
CA THR A 46 -25.94 20.16 24.30
C THR A 46 -25.75 21.37 23.36
N ARG A 47 -24.50 21.67 22.95
CA ARG A 47 -24.23 22.69 21.92
C ARG A 47 -24.61 22.25 20.51
N ALA A 48 -24.63 20.95 20.23
CA ALA A 48 -25.06 20.41 18.94
C ALA A 48 -26.58 20.47 18.73
N ASN A 49 -27.38 20.74 19.78
CA ASN A 49 -28.85 20.66 19.74
C ASN A 49 -29.55 22.03 19.99
N THR A 50 -28.83 23.15 19.81
CA THR A 50 -29.35 24.52 19.99
C THR A 50 -28.94 25.46 18.84
N SER A 51 -29.21 25.05 17.60
CA SER A 51 -28.99 25.87 16.40
C SER A 51 -30.05 25.69 15.30
N GLN A 52 -31.33 25.68 15.69
CA GLN A 52 -32.44 26.04 14.80
C GLN A 52 -33.34 27.06 15.50
N HIS A 53 -33.36 28.31 15.00
CA HIS A 53 -34.48 29.29 14.98
C HIS A 53 -33.98 30.75 14.83
N ALA A 54 -33.85 31.22 13.59
CA ALA A 54 -33.92 32.64 13.16
C ALA A 54 -33.96 32.62 11.61
N LEU A 55 -35.09 32.79 10.91
CA LEU A 55 -35.86 34.02 10.64
C LEU A 55 -35.00 35.22 10.15
N TYR A 56 -35.13 35.56 8.87
CA TYR A 56 -35.27 36.90 8.22
C TYR A 56 -35.11 36.68 6.69
N ARG A 57 -36.21 36.68 5.91
CA ARG A 57 -36.80 37.79 5.12
C ARG A 57 -35.99 38.27 3.90
N CYS A 58 -36.67 38.33 2.75
CA CYS A 58 -36.23 39.00 1.54
C CYS A 58 -36.64 40.49 1.56
N GLU A 59 -35.83 41.36 0.95
CA GLU A 59 -36.25 42.60 0.23
C GLU A 59 -35.01 43.24 -0.42
N ASP A 60 -35.13 43.64 -1.71
CA ASP A 60 -34.47 44.77 -2.42
C ASP A 60 -32.92 44.86 -2.53
N ILE A 61 -32.28 45.44 -3.57
CA ILE A 61 -32.72 46.10 -4.83
C ILE A 61 -31.61 46.02 -5.92
N LEU A 62 -31.93 46.44 -7.16
CA LEU A 62 -31.07 46.61 -8.37
C LEU A 62 -29.78 47.46 -8.12
N ASP A 63 -28.72 47.48 -8.96
CA ASP A 63 -28.76 47.92 -10.37
C ASP A 63 -27.41 47.79 -11.15
N HIS A 64 -27.49 48.03 -12.47
CA HIS A 64 -26.47 48.44 -13.45
C HIS A 64 -25.52 47.43 -14.14
N ALA A 65 -25.70 47.36 -15.47
CA ALA A 65 -24.69 47.03 -16.48
C ALA A 65 -24.85 48.01 -17.67
N THR A 66 -23.78 48.44 -18.35
CA THR A 66 -23.83 49.02 -19.74
C THR A 66 -22.44 49.26 -20.39
N SER A 67 -22.44 49.41 -21.73
CA SER A 67 -21.33 49.64 -22.70
C SER A 67 -20.50 48.38 -23.09
N TRP A 68 -20.49 47.82 -24.32
CA TRP A 68 -20.42 48.34 -25.73
C TRP A 68 -19.02 48.94 -26.05
N SER A 69 -18.28 48.63 -27.12
CA SER A 69 -18.58 48.18 -28.52
C SER A 69 -17.35 47.46 -29.18
N PRO A 70 -17.44 46.76 -30.33
CA PRO A 70 -16.33 46.03 -30.99
C PRO A 70 -15.75 46.74 -32.25
N ASP A 71 -14.70 46.19 -32.90
CA ASP A 71 -14.61 46.02 -34.38
C ASP A 71 -13.35 45.32 -34.97
N ASN A 72 -13.48 44.91 -36.25
CA ASN A 72 -12.49 44.45 -37.28
C ASN A 72 -12.03 42.97 -37.30
N THR A 73 -12.19 42.12 -38.35
CA THR A 73 -11.97 42.19 -39.84
C THR A 73 -10.49 42.06 -40.27
N GLU A 74 -10.05 41.37 -41.34
CA GLU A 74 -10.56 40.33 -42.27
C GLU A 74 -9.34 39.78 -43.11
N TYR A 75 -9.54 38.83 -44.05
CA TYR A 75 -8.60 38.31 -45.07
C TYR A 75 -7.45 37.37 -44.58
N GLY A 76 -6.98 36.38 -45.37
CA GLY A 76 -7.35 35.96 -46.73
C GLY A 76 -6.72 34.61 -47.13
N SER A 77 -7.13 34.04 -48.27
CA SER A 77 -6.76 32.67 -48.71
C SER A 77 -5.68 32.63 -49.80
N THR A 78 -5.05 31.46 -50.01
CA THR A 78 -4.69 30.98 -51.37
C THR A 78 -4.28 29.48 -51.39
N ARG A 79 -4.50 28.83 -52.55
CA ARG A 79 -4.07 27.47 -52.92
C ARG A 79 -2.83 27.53 -53.82
N ASN A 80 -2.02 26.47 -53.84
CA ASN A 80 -1.49 25.76 -55.05
C ASN A 80 -0.43 24.71 -54.64
N ASP A 81 0.14 23.92 -55.57
CA ASP A 81 -0.44 22.71 -56.19
C ASP A 81 0.69 21.83 -56.79
N SER A 82 0.59 20.50 -56.61
CA SER A 82 1.18 19.42 -57.43
C SER A 82 2.73 19.30 -57.62
N ARG A 83 3.32 18.13 -57.28
CA ARG A 83 3.76 17.06 -58.24
C ARG A 83 4.82 16.04 -57.71
N LYS A 84 4.43 14.76 -57.83
CA LYS A 84 5.15 13.58 -58.39
C LYS A 84 6.62 13.25 -58.02
N GLY A 85 6.80 12.00 -57.56
CA GLY A 85 8.04 11.20 -57.60
C GLY A 85 7.95 9.98 -56.68
N ALA A 86 7.38 8.84 -57.11
CA ALA A 86 8.02 7.73 -57.83
C ALA A 86 8.61 6.63 -56.92
N SER A 87 7.77 5.61 -56.65
CA SER A 87 8.03 4.20 -56.29
C SER A 87 9.47 3.69 -56.08
N SER A 88 9.68 3.02 -54.94
CA SER A 88 10.52 1.80 -54.86
C SER A 88 9.87 0.73 -53.98
N TYR A 89 9.61 -0.45 -54.55
CA TYR A 89 9.19 -1.66 -53.82
C TYR A 89 10.33 -2.19 -52.94
N VAL A 90 10.02 -2.59 -51.71
CA VAL A 90 10.82 -3.55 -50.91
C VAL A 90 9.85 -4.52 -50.22
N GLU A 91 10.27 -5.78 -50.13
CA GLU A 91 9.45 -6.92 -49.74
C GLU A 91 9.09 -6.94 -48.25
N ARG A 92 7.92 -7.52 -47.91
CA ARG A 92 7.50 -7.78 -46.53
C ARG A 92 7.68 -9.27 -46.19
N PRO A 93 8.32 -9.64 -45.07
CA PRO A 93 8.15 -10.95 -44.46
C PRO A 93 6.77 -11.04 -43.79
N ASN A 94 6.17 -12.24 -43.80
CA ASN A 94 4.89 -12.51 -43.15
C ASN A 94 5.03 -12.51 -41.62
N ILE A 95 4.15 -11.79 -40.92
CA ILE A 95 3.90 -12.02 -39.49
C ILE A 95 2.65 -12.90 -39.36
N VAL A 96 2.81 -14.04 -38.68
CA VAL A 96 1.73 -14.96 -38.36
C VAL A 96 0.87 -14.37 -37.26
N ILE A 97 -0.41 -14.10 -37.55
CA ILE A 97 -1.38 -13.67 -36.54
C ILE A 97 -1.76 -14.90 -35.69
N GLY A 98 -1.22 -14.98 -34.48
CA GLY A 98 -1.66 -15.92 -33.46
C GLY A 98 -3.12 -15.65 -33.07
N LYS A 99 -3.94 -16.70 -33.03
CA LYS A 99 -5.35 -16.61 -32.63
C LYS A 99 -5.47 -16.45 -31.12
N PHE A 100 -6.20 -15.44 -30.66
CA PHE A 100 -6.68 -15.38 -29.27
C PHE A 100 -7.76 -16.47 -29.04
N PRO A 101 -7.73 -17.20 -27.90
CA PRO A 101 -8.86 -18.00 -27.45
C PRO A 101 -9.98 -17.11 -26.88
N PRO A 102 -11.25 -17.57 -26.88
CA PRO A 102 -12.37 -16.76 -26.42
C PRO A 102 -12.43 -16.65 -24.90
N ILE A 103 -12.75 -15.45 -24.39
CA ILE A 103 -13.06 -15.22 -22.98
C ILE A 103 -14.45 -15.78 -22.69
N THR A 104 -14.53 -16.81 -21.86
CA THR A 104 -15.79 -17.31 -21.30
C THR A 104 -15.70 -17.54 -19.81
N SER A 105 -16.06 -16.52 -19.02
CA SER A 105 -16.73 -16.75 -17.73
C SER A 105 -17.51 -15.50 -17.32
N ALA A 106 -18.83 -15.66 -17.21
CA ALA A 106 -19.65 -14.75 -16.43
C ALA A 106 -19.72 -15.32 -15.00
N ALA A 107 -19.39 -14.51 -14.00
CA ALA A 107 -19.70 -14.77 -12.61
C ALA A 107 -20.51 -13.58 -12.09
N ALA A 108 -21.69 -13.85 -11.52
CA ALA A 108 -22.68 -12.82 -11.24
C ALA A 108 -22.41 -12.08 -9.93
N TYR A 109 -22.74 -10.79 -9.91
CA TYR A 109 -22.84 -9.98 -8.70
C TYR A 109 -23.94 -10.48 -7.77
N THR A 110 -23.63 -10.73 -6.50
CA THR A 110 -24.62 -10.72 -5.40
C THR A 110 -24.03 -10.17 -4.11
N SER A 111 -24.24 -8.89 -3.82
CA SER A 111 -24.41 -8.38 -2.45
C SER A 111 -24.97 -6.96 -2.48
N SER A 112 -25.92 -6.69 -1.58
CA SER A 112 -26.76 -5.48 -1.61
C SER A 112 -26.25 -4.39 -0.68
N LEU A 113 -26.38 -3.14 -1.13
CA LEU A 113 -26.70 -1.93 -0.35
C LEU A 113 -26.16 -1.83 1.09
N ASN A 114 -25.21 -0.93 1.28
CA ASN A 114 -25.42 0.17 2.23
C ASN A 114 -24.80 1.46 1.67
N LEU A 115 -25.66 2.42 1.35
CA LEU A 115 -25.30 3.70 0.74
C LEU A 115 -25.29 4.78 1.83
N ILE A 116 -24.11 5.29 2.19
CA ILE A 116 -24.00 6.57 2.93
C ILE A 116 -23.42 7.60 1.96
N LEU A 117 -24.32 8.40 1.39
CA LEU A 117 -23.98 9.57 0.57
C LEU A 117 -23.51 10.71 1.48
N LEU A 118 -22.21 11.02 1.44
CA LEU A 118 -21.73 12.36 1.76
C LEU A 118 -21.63 13.17 0.47
N ALA A 119 -22.75 13.81 0.11
CA ALA A 119 -22.76 14.83 -0.93
C ALA A 119 -22.15 16.12 -0.37
N SER A 120 -20.93 16.47 -0.79
CA SER A 120 -20.39 17.81 -0.53
C SER A 120 -21.05 18.82 -1.49
N TYR A 121 -21.60 19.88 -0.90
CA TYR A 121 -22.43 20.86 -1.59
C TYR A 121 -21.57 22.09 -1.94
N HIS A 122 -21.06 22.17 -3.17
CA HIS A 122 -20.50 23.41 -3.69
C HIS A 122 -21.51 24.08 -4.63
N LYS A 123 -21.82 25.36 -4.35
CA LYS A 123 -22.82 26.13 -5.08
C LYS A 123 -22.18 27.31 -5.82
N ASP A 124 -22.16 27.16 -7.14
CA ASP A 124 -22.09 28.13 -8.24
C ASP A 124 -21.73 29.61 -8.01
N SER A 125 -20.83 30.10 -8.86
CA SER A 125 -21.15 31.13 -9.88
C SER A 125 -19.98 31.17 -10.92
N THR A 126 -20.11 31.46 -12.21
CA THR A 126 -21.18 32.06 -13.03
C THR A 126 -21.25 31.41 -14.43
N LEU A 127 -22.44 31.29 -15.03
CA LEU A 127 -22.58 31.11 -16.49
C LEU A 127 -23.95 31.63 -16.95
N ALA A 128 -23.96 32.74 -17.70
CA ALA A 128 -25.18 33.32 -18.28
C ALA A 128 -25.35 32.80 -19.72
N GLY A 129 -26.45 32.09 -19.98
CA GLY A 129 -26.72 31.49 -21.30
C GLY A 129 -27.50 32.39 -22.26
N ARG A 130 -27.78 31.87 -23.47
CA ARG A 130 -28.94 32.24 -24.28
C ARG A 130 -29.32 31.12 -25.25
N SER A 131 -30.62 30.84 -25.33
CA SER A 131 -31.23 29.84 -26.19
C SER A 131 -31.82 30.47 -27.46
N LYS A 132 -31.93 29.69 -28.56
CA LYS A 132 -33.21 29.47 -29.28
C LYS A 132 -33.12 28.45 -30.41
N CYS A 133 -34.29 27.86 -30.71
CA CYS A 133 -34.51 26.75 -31.62
C CYS A 133 -34.50 27.16 -33.10
N LEU A 134 -34.31 26.18 -34.00
CA LEU A 134 -35.00 26.14 -35.29
C LEU A 134 -35.22 24.68 -35.73
N GLN A 135 -36.46 24.32 -36.05
CA GLN A 135 -36.83 23.03 -36.63
C GLN A 135 -36.52 23.02 -38.14
N LYS A 136 -36.25 21.83 -38.69
CA LYS A 136 -36.76 21.44 -40.01
C LYS A 136 -37.00 19.93 -40.07
N VAL A 137 -38.10 19.56 -40.73
CA VAL A 137 -38.65 18.20 -40.80
C VAL A 137 -38.84 17.83 -42.28
N ALA A 138 -38.92 16.52 -42.54
CA ALA A 138 -39.54 15.85 -43.70
C ALA A 138 -38.61 15.45 -44.87
N PRO A 139 -38.97 14.40 -45.66
CA PRO A 139 -39.95 13.32 -45.39
C PRO A 139 -39.45 11.89 -45.67
N LEU A 140 -40.25 10.92 -45.22
CA LEU A 140 -40.26 9.52 -45.66
C LEU A 140 -40.99 9.38 -47.01
N THR A 141 -40.70 8.30 -47.75
CA THR A 141 -41.58 7.71 -48.77
C THR A 141 -41.62 6.19 -48.59
N ASP A 142 -42.76 5.59 -48.94
CA ASP A 142 -43.27 4.32 -48.41
C ASP A 142 -43.62 3.32 -49.56
N PHE A 143 -44.18 2.14 -49.20
CA PHE A 143 -44.65 1.02 -50.07
C PHE A 143 -43.55 0.05 -50.58
N ASP A 144 -43.76 -1.27 -50.67
CA ASP A 144 -45.03 -1.99 -50.91
C ASP A 144 -45.17 -3.41 -50.27
N HIS A 145 -46.31 -4.05 -50.52
CA HIS A 145 -46.89 -5.28 -49.90
C HIS A 145 -46.32 -6.66 -50.36
N LEU A 146 -46.71 -7.87 -49.88
CA LEU A 146 -47.92 -8.32 -49.14
C LEU A 146 -47.73 -9.47 -48.08
N GLN A 147 -47.85 -10.77 -48.43
CA GLN A 147 -48.05 -11.94 -47.52
C GLN A 147 -47.74 -13.34 -48.14
N THR A 148 -47.64 -14.36 -47.26
CA THR A 148 -48.08 -15.80 -47.36
C THR A 148 -47.28 -16.96 -48.01
N GLU A 149 -47.14 -18.03 -47.20
CA GLU A 149 -47.25 -19.51 -47.45
C GLU A 149 -46.07 -20.46 -47.86
N CYS A 150 -45.92 -21.51 -47.00
CA CYS A 150 -45.71 -22.96 -47.25
C CYS A 150 -44.43 -23.59 -47.91
N VAL A 151 -43.57 -24.23 -47.07
CA VAL A 151 -43.25 -25.71 -46.93
C VAL A 151 -43.05 -26.58 -48.21
N PRO A 152 -42.18 -27.66 -48.28
CA PRO A 152 -40.99 -28.11 -47.52
C PRO A 152 -39.76 -28.54 -48.40
N THR A 153 -38.67 -29.06 -47.80
CA THR A 153 -38.04 -30.36 -48.23
C THR A 153 -37.02 -30.91 -47.22
N LEU A 154 -36.93 -32.24 -47.11
CA LEU A 154 -35.93 -33.03 -46.36
C LEU A 154 -34.98 -33.74 -47.34
N PRO A 155 -33.88 -34.36 -46.86
CA PRO A 155 -33.91 -35.82 -46.77
C PRO A 155 -33.38 -36.40 -45.44
N THR A 156 -33.70 -37.68 -45.21
CA THR A 156 -33.64 -38.40 -43.93
C THR A 156 -32.49 -39.41 -43.80
N THR A 157 -32.01 -39.61 -42.56
CA THR A 157 -31.62 -40.90 -41.95
C THR A 157 -31.34 -40.69 -40.43
N HIS A 158 -31.56 -41.61 -39.49
CA HIS A 158 -32.33 -42.87 -39.52
C HIS A 158 -33.11 -43.10 -38.19
N PHE A 159 -32.69 -44.04 -37.32
CA PHE A 159 -33.32 -44.46 -36.04
C PHE A 159 -32.19 -44.92 -35.05
N THR A 160 -32.34 -45.05 -33.72
CA THR A 160 -33.49 -45.56 -32.93
C THR A 160 -33.44 -45.21 -31.42
N TYR A 161 -34.61 -44.95 -30.81
CA TYR A 161 -35.04 -45.18 -29.40
C TYR A 161 -34.16 -44.84 -28.16
N LEU A 162 -34.66 -43.97 -27.26
CA LEU A 162 -35.36 -44.40 -26.02
C LEU A 162 -36.13 -43.26 -25.31
N ARG A 163 -37.27 -43.61 -24.68
CA ARG A 163 -38.08 -42.82 -23.72
C ARG A 163 -37.29 -42.62 -22.40
N SER A 164 -37.51 -41.67 -21.49
CA SER A 164 -38.31 -40.42 -21.35
C SER A 164 -37.90 -39.79 -19.97
N ARG A 165 -38.46 -38.72 -19.36
CA ARG A 165 -39.73 -38.00 -19.48
C ARG A 165 -39.65 -36.66 -18.70
N GLU A 166 -40.40 -35.64 -19.09
CA GLU A 166 -40.63 -34.42 -18.29
C GLU A 166 -41.87 -34.53 -17.38
N LYS A 167 -41.91 -33.74 -16.31
CA LYS A 167 -43.13 -33.01 -15.91
C LYS A 167 -42.84 -31.80 -15.03
N ASP A 168 -43.52 -30.71 -15.34
CA ASP A 168 -43.23 -29.35 -14.90
C ASP A 168 -44.04 -28.84 -13.70
N LEU A 169 -43.42 -27.85 -13.03
CA LEU A 169 -43.99 -26.62 -12.43
C LEU A 169 -45.25 -26.67 -11.53
N ARG A 170 -45.12 -26.01 -10.37
CA ARG A 170 -46.05 -24.93 -9.97
C ARG A 170 -45.39 -23.90 -9.05
N VAL A 171 -45.83 -22.66 -9.19
CA VAL A 171 -45.32 -21.44 -8.54
C VAL A 171 -46.08 -21.16 -7.24
N MET A 172 -45.41 -20.70 -6.17
CA MET A 172 -45.98 -19.78 -5.17
C MET A 172 -44.94 -19.13 -4.24
N GLN A 173 -45.11 -17.83 -4.02
CA GLN A 173 -44.60 -16.99 -2.91
C GLN A 173 -45.83 -16.19 -2.38
N PRO A 174 -45.79 -15.42 -1.27
CA PRO A 174 -44.74 -15.22 -0.25
C PRO A 174 -45.25 -15.36 1.21
N SER A 175 -44.38 -15.23 2.22
CA SER A 175 -44.60 -14.41 3.45
C SER A 175 -43.48 -14.56 4.50
N LEU A 176 -43.36 -13.57 5.40
CA LEU A 176 -42.33 -13.45 6.44
C LEU A 176 -42.67 -14.22 7.73
N SER A 177 -41.66 -14.59 8.52
CA SER A 177 -41.69 -14.39 9.99
C SER A 177 -40.28 -14.40 10.61
N CYS A 178 -40.09 -13.61 11.67
CA CYS A 178 -38.87 -13.58 12.49
C CYS A 178 -38.79 -14.80 13.44
N PHE A 179 -37.59 -15.11 13.95
CA PHE A 179 -37.47 -15.79 15.25
C PHE A 179 -36.29 -15.26 16.08
N TRP A 180 -36.52 -15.20 17.39
CA TRP A 180 -35.55 -14.84 18.43
C TRP A 180 -34.80 -16.07 18.96
N GLN A 181 -33.53 -15.84 19.30
CA GLN A 181 -32.78 -16.34 20.46
C GLN A 181 -33.48 -17.34 21.43
N ALA A 182 -32.85 -18.50 21.68
CA ALA A 182 -32.73 -19.11 23.03
C ALA A 182 -31.73 -20.28 23.03
N GLU A 183 -31.08 -20.51 24.18
CA GLU A 183 -30.12 -21.61 24.43
C GLU A 183 -30.82 -22.96 24.65
N GLY A 184 -30.12 -24.08 24.41
CA GLY A 184 -30.68 -25.41 24.66
C GLY A 184 -29.69 -26.56 24.44
N THR A 185 -28.85 -26.85 25.43
CA THR A 185 -28.08 -28.10 25.50
C THR A 185 -28.97 -29.28 25.89
N LEU A 186 -28.96 -30.38 25.10
CA LEU A 186 -28.69 -31.75 25.60
C LEU A 186 -28.68 -32.83 24.48
N VAL A 187 -27.56 -33.60 24.45
CA VAL A 187 -27.50 -35.08 24.33
C VAL A 187 -27.68 -35.83 22.98
N GLN A 188 -26.82 -36.86 22.84
CA GLN A 188 -26.80 -38.02 21.90
C GLN A 188 -26.49 -37.73 20.40
N ASN A 189 -25.43 -38.27 19.81
CA ASN A 189 -24.97 -39.67 19.88
C ASN A 189 -23.44 -39.84 19.72
N LEU A 190 -22.85 -40.71 20.53
CA LEU A 190 -21.54 -41.32 20.26
C LEU A 190 -21.77 -42.76 19.75
N HIS A 191 -21.17 -43.12 18.63
CA HIS A 191 -21.18 -44.50 18.13
C HIS A 191 -20.07 -45.32 18.82
N GLU A 192 -20.45 -46.45 19.41
CA GLU A 192 -19.52 -47.38 20.05
C GLU A 192 -18.69 -48.19 19.03
N ASN A 193 -17.49 -48.60 19.43
CA ASN A 193 -16.75 -49.68 18.77
C ASN A 193 -16.08 -50.59 19.83
N PRO A 194 -16.66 -51.74 20.20
CA PRO A 194 -16.25 -52.51 21.37
C PRO A 194 -15.30 -53.68 21.03
N SER A 195 -13.98 -53.51 21.22
CA SER A 195 -13.03 -54.65 21.15
C SER A 195 -11.71 -54.51 21.92
N GLN A 196 -11.52 -53.48 22.77
CA GLN A 196 -10.34 -53.36 23.64
C GLN A 196 -10.73 -53.07 25.10
N ILE A 197 -9.79 -53.32 26.01
CA ILE A 197 -9.97 -53.27 27.49
C ILE A 197 -10.82 -54.44 28.05
N ARG A 198 -10.38 -55.67 27.76
CA ARG A 198 -10.69 -56.87 28.58
C ARG A 198 -9.42 -57.55 29.10
N ALA A 199 -8.49 -56.74 29.59
CA ALA A 199 -7.33 -57.14 30.38
C ALA A 199 -7.02 -55.98 31.36
N SER A 200 -6.65 -56.30 32.60
CA SER A 200 -6.50 -55.40 33.78
C SER A 200 -7.72 -55.26 34.70
N PHE A 201 -8.33 -56.39 35.09
CA PHE A 201 -9.21 -56.48 36.26
C PHE A 201 -9.06 -57.85 36.93
N ASN A 202 -7.96 -58.05 37.67
CA ASN A 202 -7.77 -59.18 38.60
C ASN A 202 -6.53 -58.99 39.49
N GLU A 203 -6.56 -57.97 40.35
CA GLU A 203 -5.81 -57.94 41.60
C GLU A 203 -6.54 -57.02 42.59
N LEU A 204 -6.29 -57.17 43.89
CA LEU A 204 -6.99 -56.50 45.00
C LEU A 204 -8.46 -56.93 45.25
N LYS A 205 -8.64 -58.22 45.60
CA LYS A 205 -9.69 -58.65 46.55
C LYS A 205 -9.05 -59.39 47.72
N GLY A 206 -9.14 -58.82 48.93
CA GLY A 206 -8.74 -59.49 50.17
C GLY A 206 -8.73 -58.54 51.37
N GLY A 207 -9.64 -58.77 52.34
CA GLY A 207 -9.66 -58.06 53.63
C GLY A 207 -11.00 -57.41 53.98
N SER A 208 -11.87 -58.15 54.65
CA SER A 208 -13.10 -57.64 55.28
C SER A 208 -12.96 -57.62 56.81
N HIS A 209 -13.79 -56.80 57.47
CA HIS A 209 -13.89 -56.62 58.95
C HIS A 209 -12.71 -55.81 59.55
N PHE A 210 -12.90 -54.87 60.48
CA PHE A 210 -13.89 -54.77 61.56
C PHE A 210 -14.40 -53.33 61.81
N LEU A 211 -15.45 -53.16 62.62
CA LEU A 211 -16.13 -51.88 62.89
C LEU A 211 -15.39 -50.93 63.87
N VAL A 212 -15.63 -49.63 63.67
CA VAL A 212 -15.80 -48.57 64.68
C VAL A 212 -14.74 -48.45 65.78
N ALA A 213 -13.83 -47.49 65.63
CA ALA A 213 -13.70 -46.32 66.52
C ALA A 213 -12.46 -45.48 66.17
N MET A 214 -12.66 -44.18 65.87
CA MET A 214 -12.02 -43.04 66.54
C MET A 214 -12.26 -41.77 65.73
N SER A 215 -13.23 -40.98 66.19
CA SER A 215 -13.33 -39.57 65.84
C SER A 215 -12.19 -38.78 66.50
N LYS A 216 -11.88 -37.60 65.93
CA LYS A 216 -10.84 -36.62 66.33
C LYS A 216 -9.44 -36.81 65.72
N MET A 217 -9.31 -36.47 64.44
CA MET A 217 -8.12 -35.75 63.92
C MET A 217 -8.57 -34.38 63.38
N PRO A 218 -7.78 -33.30 63.58
CA PRO A 218 -8.22 -31.94 63.27
C PRO A 218 -8.17 -31.64 61.76
N GLN A 219 -9.26 -31.10 61.21
CA GLN A 219 -9.44 -30.77 59.77
C GLN A 219 -8.53 -29.65 59.22
N ARG A 220 -7.48 -29.22 59.94
CA ARG A 220 -6.68 -28.03 59.59
C ARG A 220 -5.49 -28.26 58.65
N LEU A 221 -5.19 -29.50 58.26
CA LEU A 221 -3.99 -29.83 57.45
C LEU A 221 -4.24 -30.28 56.00
N LEU A 222 -5.51 -30.39 55.57
CA LEU A 222 -5.85 -30.73 54.18
C LEU A 222 -6.08 -29.51 53.28
N LEU A 223 -6.50 -28.37 53.85
CA LEU A 223 -6.76 -27.14 53.09
C LEU A 223 -5.49 -26.42 52.61
N SER A 224 -4.36 -26.57 53.30
CA SER A 224 -3.10 -25.90 52.94
C SER A 224 -2.43 -26.48 51.67
N ARG A 225 -2.63 -27.78 51.38
CA ARG A 225 -2.02 -28.43 50.22
C ARG A 225 -2.78 -28.20 48.91
N CYS A 226 -4.09 -28.01 48.95
CA CYS A 226 -4.87 -27.60 47.78
C CYS A 226 -4.65 -26.12 47.45
N ALA A 227 -4.65 -25.23 48.46
CA ALA A 227 -4.40 -23.81 48.26
C ALA A 227 -3.06 -23.55 47.55
N TRP A 228 -1.98 -24.25 47.96
CA TRP A 228 -0.65 -24.03 47.38
C TRP A 228 -0.54 -24.49 45.91
N ARG A 229 -1.21 -25.59 45.53
CA ARG A 229 -1.26 -26.07 44.13
C ARG A 229 -2.17 -25.24 43.23
N ILE A 230 -3.25 -24.68 43.76
CA ILE A 230 -4.13 -23.77 42.99
C ILE A 230 -3.41 -22.43 42.79
N CYS A 231 -2.73 -21.90 43.80
CA CYS A 231 -1.94 -20.67 43.66
C CYS A 231 -0.78 -20.80 42.66
N THR A 232 -0.10 -21.95 42.55
CA THR A 232 0.96 -22.11 41.53
C THR A 232 0.42 -22.25 40.11
N VAL A 233 -0.72 -22.91 39.91
CA VAL A 233 -1.38 -22.95 38.58
C VAL A 233 -1.93 -21.58 38.19
N VAL A 234 -2.56 -20.86 39.11
CA VAL A 234 -3.06 -19.49 38.85
C VAL A 234 -1.90 -18.51 38.62
N ALA A 235 -0.78 -18.64 39.33
CA ALA A 235 0.42 -17.84 39.05
C ALA A 235 1.01 -18.14 37.66
N ALA A 236 1.11 -19.43 37.27
CA ALA A 236 1.59 -19.80 35.93
C ALA A 236 0.68 -19.30 34.81
N VAL A 237 -0.64 -19.35 35.01
CA VAL A 237 -1.63 -18.83 34.04
C VAL A 237 -1.65 -17.29 34.00
N LEU A 238 -1.40 -16.59 35.11
CA LEU A 238 -1.29 -15.13 35.13
C LEU A 238 0.03 -14.62 34.56
N ILE A 239 1.13 -15.38 34.69
CA ILE A 239 2.41 -15.05 34.03
C ILE A 239 2.30 -15.21 32.50
N ALA A 240 1.47 -16.13 32.01
CA ALA A 240 1.16 -16.29 30.59
C ALA A 240 0.20 -15.23 29.99
N ILE A 241 -0.27 -14.26 30.81
CA ILE A 241 -1.12 -13.13 30.36
C ILE A 241 -0.42 -11.78 30.70
N VAL A 242 0.89 -11.80 30.93
CA VAL A 242 1.68 -10.58 30.75
C VAL A 242 1.74 -10.35 29.24
N PRO A 243 1.15 -9.28 28.68
CA PRO A 243 1.42 -8.95 27.29
C PRO A 243 2.93 -8.76 27.17
N GLN A 244 3.58 -9.52 26.28
CA GLN A 244 4.95 -9.22 25.91
C GLN A 244 4.94 -7.77 25.44
N THR A 245 5.62 -6.91 26.19
CA THR A 245 5.83 -5.54 25.80
C THR A 245 6.65 -5.59 24.53
N SER A 246 6.04 -5.25 23.38
CA SER A 246 6.80 -5.05 22.15
C SER A 246 7.96 -4.12 22.46
N ALA A 247 9.14 -4.43 21.94
CA ALA A 247 10.31 -3.61 22.20
C ALA A 247 10.03 -2.17 21.77
N ASP A 248 10.69 -1.20 22.40
CA ASP A 248 10.65 0.18 21.92
C ASP A 248 11.05 0.17 20.44
N VAL A 249 10.15 0.65 19.59
CA VAL A 249 10.26 0.56 18.14
C VAL A 249 11.49 1.32 17.61
N SER A 250 12.02 2.27 18.40
CA SER A 250 13.32 2.90 18.16
C SER A 250 14.50 1.92 18.13
N ALA A 251 14.42 0.76 18.79
CA ALA A 251 15.48 -0.24 18.77
C ALA A 251 15.68 -0.86 17.37
N CYS A 252 14.59 -0.98 16.60
CA CYS A 252 14.56 -1.49 15.23
C CYS A 252 14.80 -0.40 14.16
N LYS A 253 14.74 0.89 14.53
CA LYS A 253 15.10 2.01 13.64
C LYS A 253 16.61 2.13 13.50
N LEU A 254 17.19 1.30 12.64
CA LEU A 254 18.64 1.30 12.44
C LEU A 254 19.12 2.61 11.78
N PRO A 255 20.06 3.35 12.38
CA PRO A 255 20.56 4.59 11.80
C PRO A 255 21.32 4.33 10.50
N ALA A 256 21.29 5.30 9.59
CA ALA A 256 22.09 5.27 8.38
C ALA A 256 23.58 5.33 8.73
N ASP A 257 24.38 4.48 8.09
CA ASP A 257 25.83 4.65 8.10
C ASP A 257 26.20 5.73 7.08
N GLN A 258 26.58 6.90 7.57
CA GLN A 258 26.95 8.04 6.73
C GLN A 258 28.22 7.78 5.88
N SER A 259 29.00 6.74 6.19
CA SER A 259 30.14 6.30 5.37
C SER A 259 29.76 5.35 4.23
N VAL A 260 28.51 4.88 4.20
CA VAL A 260 27.97 3.99 3.16
C VAL A 260 27.10 4.81 2.22
N TYR A 261 27.41 4.77 0.92
CA TYR A 261 26.73 5.59 -0.08
C TYR A 261 25.26 5.15 -0.25
N LEU A 262 24.36 6.11 -0.02
CA LEU A 262 22.90 5.91 0.06
C LEU A 262 22.50 4.75 1.01
N SER A 263 23.10 4.71 2.21
CA SER A 263 22.78 3.73 3.25
C SER A 263 21.26 3.60 3.50
N ALA A 264 20.75 2.36 3.51
CA ALA A 264 19.33 2.05 3.72
C ALA A 264 18.84 2.26 5.18
N GLY A 265 19.59 2.96 6.03
CA GLY A 265 19.18 3.30 7.40
C GLY A 265 18.46 4.65 7.54
N PHE A 266 18.00 4.95 8.74
CA PHE A 266 17.28 6.19 9.06
C PHE A 266 18.21 7.39 9.19
N GLY A 267 17.80 8.54 8.65
CA GLY A 267 18.49 9.83 8.83
C GLY A 267 19.81 9.96 8.04
N TYR A 268 19.82 9.55 6.76
CA TYR A 268 20.99 9.75 5.89
C TYR A 268 21.18 11.23 5.51
N GLU A 269 22.41 11.75 5.61
CA GLU A 269 22.72 13.18 5.54
C GLU A 269 23.34 13.58 4.18
N LEU A 270 22.52 13.76 3.14
CA LEU A 270 22.99 14.13 1.78
C LEU A 270 22.20 15.28 1.10
N ASN A 271 21.69 16.22 1.90
CA ASN A 271 20.78 17.31 1.46
C ASN A 271 19.61 16.77 0.62
N CYS A 272 18.86 15.82 1.17
CA CYS A 272 17.79 15.13 0.48
C CYS A 272 16.60 16.08 0.16
N ALA A 273 15.90 15.80 -0.94
CA ALA A 273 14.59 16.38 -1.21
C ALA A 273 13.60 15.99 -0.08
N PRO A 274 12.61 16.85 0.23
CA PRO A 274 11.64 16.57 1.28
C PRO A 274 10.76 15.40 0.86
N SER A 275 10.67 14.40 1.72
CA SER A 275 9.80 13.24 1.53
C SER A 275 8.38 13.44 2.06
N VAL A 276 8.10 14.53 2.77
CA VAL A 276 6.78 14.86 3.34
C VAL A 276 6.40 16.31 3.08
N GLY A 277 5.11 16.59 3.03
CA GLY A 277 4.59 17.90 2.62
C GLY A 277 4.66 18.03 1.10
N THR A 278 5.16 19.16 0.60
CA THR A 278 5.28 19.42 -0.84
C THR A 278 6.75 19.35 -1.26
N LEU A 279 7.07 18.45 -2.19
CA LEU A 279 8.32 18.46 -2.94
C LEU A 279 8.12 19.34 -4.17
N ASN A 280 8.88 20.43 -4.25
CA ASN A 280 8.77 21.40 -5.34
C ASN A 280 9.81 21.07 -6.41
N ALA A 281 9.37 20.84 -7.63
CA ALA A 281 10.25 20.59 -8.76
C ALA A 281 10.05 21.64 -9.87
N PHE A 282 11.13 21.95 -10.59
CA PHE A 282 11.08 22.76 -11.80
C PHE A 282 11.47 21.91 -13.01
N MET A 283 10.67 21.94 -14.08
CA MET A 283 10.84 21.10 -15.26
C MET A 283 11.13 21.94 -16.51
N ILE A 284 12.27 21.66 -17.14
CA ILE A 284 12.71 22.25 -18.41
C ILE A 284 12.87 21.17 -19.48
N PHE A 285 12.62 21.54 -20.73
CA PHE A 285 12.63 20.61 -21.87
C PHE A 285 13.71 20.98 -22.86
N VAL A 286 14.49 20.00 -23.32
CA VAL A 286 15.69 20.27 -24.13
C VAL A 286 15.71 19.47 -25.43
N ASP A 287 16.41 20.00 -26.43
CA ASP A 287 16.70 19.28 -27.67
C ASP A 287 18.10 19.60 -28.20
N PHE A 288 18.52 18.90 -29.25
CA PHE A 288 19.92 18.91 -29.71
C PHE A 288 20.00 19.23 -31.21
N SER A 289 21.16 19.69 -31.68
CA SER A 289 21.35 20.05 -33.09
C SER A 289 21.39 18.85 -34.05
N ASP A 290 21.75 17.68 -33.55
CA ASP A 290 21.74 16.38 -34.23
C ASP A 290 20.46 15.56 -33.97
N GLN A 291 19.80 15.82 -32.84
CA GLN A 291 18.58 15.13 -32.38
C GLN A 291 17.55 16.18 -31.93
N VAL A 292 16.98 16.85 -32.94
CA VAL A 292 16.01 17.95 -32.80
C VAL A 292 14.66 17.40 -32.31
N ALA A 293 13.90 18.21 -31.57
CA ALA A 293 12.55 17.85 -31.14
C ALA A 293 11.62 17.52 -32.33
N THR A 294 10.74 16.55 -32.14
CA THR A 294 9.74 16.11 -33.15
C THR A 294 8.30 16.20 -32.65
N GLU A 295 8.16 16.44 -31.34
CA GLU A 295 6.93 16.74 -30.63
C GLU A 295 6.37 18.10 -31.06
N SER A 296 5.04 18.24 -31.03
CA SER A 296 4.38 19.52 -31.37
C SER A 296 4.69 20.64 -30.37
N SER A 297 4.96 20.29 -29.12
CA SER A 297 5.37 21.20 -28.05
C SER A 297 5.92 20.38 -26.86
N PRO A 298 6.69 21.01 -25.95
CA PRO A 298 7.11 20.38 -24.69
C PRO A 298 5.96 19.85 -23.82
N GLN A 299 4.75 20.43 -23.95
CA GLN A 299 3.56 20.01 -23.22
C GLN A 299 3.24 18.51 -23.42
N VAL A 300 3.58 17.95 -24.59
CA VAL A 300 3.41 16.51 -24.87
C VAL A 300 4.24 15.64 -23.92
N LEU A 301 5.44 16.09 -23.54
CA LEU A 301 6.32 15.36 -22.63
C LEU A 301 5.98 15.67 -21.16
N HIS A 302 5.51 16.88 -20.85
CA HIS A 302 4.91 17.17 -19.55
C HIS A 302 3.74 16.21 -19.25
N ASP A 303 2.77 16.13 -20.17
CA ASP A 303 1.55 15.34 -20.02
C ASP A 303 1.79 13.82 -20.13
N PHE A 304 2.99 13.41 -20.56
CA PHE A 304 3.43 12.01 -20.52
C PHE A 304 3.82 11.56 -19.10
N PHE A 305 4.47 12.44 -18.33
CA PHE A 305 4.88 12.14 -16.95
C PHE A 305 3.81 12.52 -15.92
N LEU A 306 3.06 13.60 -16.15
CA LEU A 306 2.16 14.22 -15.19
C LEU A 306 0.71 14.24 -15.71
N PRO A 307 -0.31 14.04 -14.86
CA PRO A 307 -0.23 13.91 -13.39
C PRO A 307 0.16 12.52 -12.89
N ALA A 308 0.34 11.52 -13.77
CA ALA A 308 0.50 10.11 -13.39
C ALA A 308 1.57 9.87 -12.30
N ALA A 309 2.75 10.48 -12.41
CA ALA A 309 3.80 10.34 -11.41
C ALA A 309 3.48 11.05 -10.06
N ALA A 310 2.76 12.16 -10.09
CA ALA A 310 2.31 12.84 -8.86
C ALA A 310 1.19 12.05 -8.15
N ASP A 311 0.27 11.49 -8.92
CA ASP A 311 -0.80 10.61 -8.43
C ASP A 311 -0.23 9.30 -7.83
N TRP A 312 0.86 8.77 -8.41
CA TRP A 312 1.60 7.64 -7.85
C TRP A 312 2.16 7.97 -6.47
N TYR A 313 2.87 9.10 -6.31
CA TYR A 313 3.42 9.51 -5.00
C TYR A 313 2.35 9.79 -3.97
N ARG A 314 1.24 10.44 -4.35
CA ARG A 314 0.11 10.67 -3.46
C ARG A 314 -0.51 9.34 -2.97
N THR A 315 -0.45 8.29 -3.80
CA THR A 315 -0.92 6.95 -3.43
C THR A 315 0.09 6.22 -2.54
N ALA A 316 1.36 6.13 -2.95
CA ALA A 316 2.43 5.44 -2.22
C ALA A 316 2.63 6.00 -0.80
N SER A 317 2.52 7.33 -0.65
CA SER A 317 2.72 8.07 0.60
C SER A 317 1.47 8.22 1.48
N TYR A 318 0.34 7.61 1.11
CA TYR A 318 -0.97 7.81 1.76
C TYR A 318 -1.41 9.30 1.84
N GLY A 319 -0.93 10.12 0.89
CA GLY A 319 -1.16 11.57 0.83
C GLY A 319 -0.27 12.40 1.74
N THR A 320 0.81 11.84 2.32
CA THR A 320 1.79 12.59 3.12
C THR A 320 2.80 13.37 2.26
N LEU A 321 2.97 12.99 0.99
CA LEU A 321 3.77 13.69 -0.01
C LEU A 321 2.90 14.17 -1.19
N ASP A 322 3.08 15.43 -1.56
CA ASP A 322 2.57 16.05 -2.78
C ASP A 322 3.74 16.45 -3.69
N LEU A 323 3.77 15.90 -4.91
CA LEU A 323 4.78 16.26 -5.93
C LEU A 323 4.25 17.43 -6.75
N SER A 324 4.76 18.63 -6.48
CA SER A 324 4.37 19.85 -7.19
C SER A 324 5.41 20.21 -8.24
N VAL A 325 5.06 20.05 -9.52
CA VAL A 325 5.96 20.34 -10.64
C VAL A 325 5.51 21.62 -11.35
N THR A 326 6.37 22.64 -11.32
CA THR A 326 6.26 23.81 -12.22
C THR A 326 7.06 23.51 -13.48
N ALA A 327 6.49 23.77 -14.66
CA ALA A 327 7.13 23.43 -15.93
C ALA A 327 7.11 24.62 -16.89
N ASP A 328 8.24 24.86 -17.59
CA ASP A 328 8.29 25.79 -18.71
C ASP A 328 8.07 25.03 -20.03
N THR A 329 6.82 24.95 -20.47
CA THR A 329 6.45 24.25 -21.70
C THR A 329 6.46 25.14 -22.95
N SER A 330 7.05 26.34 -22.87
CA SER A 330 7.00 27.34 -23.95
C SER A 330 7.79 26.95 -25.21
N ARG A 331 8.92 26.24 -25.05
CA ARG A 331 9.78 25.76 -26.13
C ARG A 331 10.72 24.65 -25.66
N PHE A 332 11.30 23.92 -26.61
CA PHE A 332 12.51 23.15 -26.34
C PHE A 332 13.72 24.09 -26.31
N TYR A 333 14.54 23.96 -25.29
CA TYR A 333 15.77 24.73 -25.11
C TYR A 333 16.93 23.96 -25.76
N ARG A 334 17.51 24.56 -26.80
CA ARG A 334 18.56 23.93 -27.61
C ARG A 334 19.85 23.83 -26.81
N MET A 335 20.27 22.60 -26.51
CA MET A 335 21.56 22.32 -25.88
C MET A 335 22.73 22.82 -26.75
N PRO A 336 23.81 23.35 -26.14
CA PRO A 336 24.95 23.91 -26.88
C PRO A 336 25.81 22.85 -27.58
N ALA A 337 25.70 21.58 -27.18
CA ALA A 337 26.42 20.45 -27.76
C ALA A 337 25.45 19.39 -28.32
N THR A 338 25.92 18.51 -29.19
CA THR A 338 25.11 17.42 -29.78
C THR A 338 24.77 16.36 -28.74
N ALA A 339 23.63 15.67 -28.90
CA ALA A 339 23.19 14.61 -28.00
C ALA A 339 24.27 13.52 -27.87
N VAL A 340 24.84 13.10 -29.00
CA VAL A 340 25.93 12.11 -29.05
C VAL A 340 27.19 12.55 -28.29
N SER A 341 27.48 13.85 -28.23
CA SER A 341 28.70 14.36 -27.56
C SER A 341 28.68 14.29 -26.04
N TYR A 342 27.51 14.11 -25.42
CA TYR A 342 27.42 13.87 -23.97
C TYR A 342 27.82 12.43 -23.59
N ASN A 343 27.96 11.52 -24.57
CA ASN A 343 28.40 10.14 -24.36
C ASN A 343 27.62 9.43 -23.24
N TRP A 344 26.29 9.58 -23.28
CA TRP A 344 25.36 9.16 -22.22
C TRP A 344 25.18 7.64 -22.21
N ASN A 345 26.06 6.96 -21.48
CA ASN A 345 26.06 5.51 -21.29
C ASN A 345 25.91 5.19 -19.80
N ARG A 346 25.54 3.95 -19.47
CA ARG A 346 25.61 3.44 -18.09
C ARG A 346 27.03 3.59 -17.53
N GLY A 347 27.12 3.97 -16.25
CA GLY A 347 28.39 4.38 -15.62
C GLY A 347 28.78 5.83 -15.93
N LEU A 348 27.79 6.70 -16.16
CA LEU A 348 27.98 8.16 -16.27
C LEU A 348 28.65 8.71 -15.01
N THR A 349 29.68 9.56 -15.16
CA THR A 349 30.33 10.18 -13.99
C THR A 349 29.57 11.42 -13.52
N ALA A 350 29.71 11.77 -12.25
CA ALA A 350 29.08 12.95 -11.68
C ALA A 350 29.44 14.24 -12.44
N GLU A 351 30.70 14.37 -12.89
CA GLU A 351 31.18 15.53 -13.66
C GLU A 351 30.57 15.57 -15.07
N ALA A 352 30.31 14.42 -15.69
CA ALA A 352 29.66 14.33 -16.99
C ALA A 352 28.17 14.69 -16.91
N HIS A 353 27.49 14.26 -15.84
CA HIS A 353 26.11 14.64 -15.55
C HIS A 353 26.01 16.13 -15.19
N GLU A 354 26.88 16.62 -14.31
CA GLU A 354 26.96 18.05 -13.97
C GLU A 354 27.18 18.90 -15.22
N ARG A 355 28.10 18.52 -16.12
CA ARG A 355 28.30 19.22 -17.39
C ARG A 355 27.00 19.33 -18.19
N TYR A 356 26.21 18.26 -18.29
CA TYR A 356 24.92 18.27 -18.97
C TYR A 356 23.93 19.22 -18.30
N ILE A 357 23.85 19.20 -16.96
CA ILE A 357 22.98 20.10 -16.17
C ILE A 357 23.38 21.57 -16.38
N GLN A 358 24.68 21.89 -16.34
CA GLN A 358 25.20 23.23 -16.60
C GLN A 358 24.92 23.70 -18.04
N ASP A 359 25.00 22.80 -19.02
CA ASP A 359 24.67 23.10 -20.41
C ASP A 359 23.15 23.31 -20.61
N ALA A 360 22.29 22.62 -19.86
CA ALA A 360 20.84 22.81 -19.86
C ALA A 360 20.43 24.13 -19.18
N LEU A 361 21.01 24.47 -18.03
CA LEU A 361 20.79 25.75 -17.34
C LEU A 361 21.23 26.94 -18.20
N ALA A 362 22.37 26.83 -18.88
CA ALA A 362 22.84 27.85 -19.83
C ALA A 362 21.99 27.94 -21.11
N ALA A 363 21.37 26.83 -21.55
CA ALA A 363 20.40 26.86 -22.64
C ALA A 363 19.07 27.50 -22.22
N TYR A 364 18.66 27.33 -20.95
CA TYR A 364 17.46 27.92 -20.37
C TYR A 364 17.53 29.46 -20.30
N ASP A 365 18.68 29.99 -19.84
CA ASP A 365 19.02 31.43 -19.78
C ASP A 365 17.95 32.32 -19.10
N ALA A 366 17.35 31.79 -18.03
CA ALA A 366 16.36 32.49 -17.22
C ALA A 366 16.46 32.06 -15.74
N PRO A 367 16.04 32.92 -14.79
CA PRO A 367 16.11 32.59 -13.37
C PRO A 367 15.08 31.52 -12.99
N ILE A 368 15.56 30.39 -12.49
CA ILE A 368 14.74 29.37 -11.83
C ILE A 368 14.68 29.71 -10.33
N PRO A 369 13.49 29.82 -9.70
CA PRO A 369 13.40 30.00 -8.25
C PRO A 369 13.96 28.75 -7.53
N PRO A 370 14.57 28.88 -6.34
CA PRO A 370 15.06 27.72 -5.59
C PRO A 370 13.98 26.65 -5.40
N VAL A 371 14.25 25.45 -5.89
CA VAL A 371 13.38 24.26 -5.80
C VAL A 371 14.09 23.12 -5.07
N ASP A 372 13.36 22.04 -4.79
CA ASP A 372 13.97 20.81 -4.26
C ASP A 372 14.65 20.03 -5.38
N VAL A 373 14.00 19.90 -6.56
CA VAL A 373 14.49 19.09 -7.69
C VAL A 373 14.41 19.84 -9.02
N LEU A 374 15.47 19.75 -9.84
CA LEU A 374 15.46 20.17 -11.25
C LEU A 374 15.23 18.95 -12.17
N TYR A 375 14.15 18.97 -12.94
CA TYR A 375 13.86 17.98 -13.98
C TYR A 375 14.29 18.48 -15.36
N ILE A 376 15.15 17.72 -16.03
CA ILE A 376 15.61 18.01 -17.40
C ILE A 376 15.08 16.92 -18.33
N VAL A 377 14.15 17.30 -19.20
CA VAL A 377 13.39 16.39 -20.07
C VAL A 377 13.84 16.57 -21.53
N PRO A 378 14.75 15.75 -22.07
CA PRO A 378 15.07 15.79 -23.49
C PRO A 378 13.90 15.27 -24.34
N THR A 379 13.81 15.74 -25.58
CA THR A 379 12.91 15.17 -26.61
C THR A 379 13.04 13.64 -26.68
N ALA A 380 11.93 12.93 -26.93
CA ALA A 380 11.92 11.49 -27.18
C ALA A 380 12.68 11.07 -28.45
N ASN A 381 13.06 12.04 -29.30
CA ASN A 381 13.97 11.84 -30.42
C ASN A 381 15.46 11.84 -30.01
N ALA A 382 15.79 12.18 -28.75
CA ALA A 382 17.15 12.20 -28.21
C ALA A 382 17.69 10.80 -27.90
N VAL A 383 17.71 9.91 -28.89
CA VAL A 383 18.14 8.50 -28.77
C VAL A 383 19.58 8.29 -28.27
N ALA A 384 20.42 9.33 -28.26
CA ALA A 384 21.74 9.27 -27.62
C ALA A 384 21.71 9.49 -26.09
N ILE A 385 20.60 9.98 -25.52
CA ILE A 385 20.35 10.05 -24.07
C ILE A 385 19.51 8.81 -23.70
N GLY A 386 20.19 7.68 -23.56
CA GLY A 386 19.53 6.36 -23.54
C GLY A 386 18.77 6.02 -22.26
N ASN A 387 19.30 6.44 -21.11
CA ASN A 387 18.87 6.09 -19.76
C ASN A 387 18.58 7.33 -18.93
N SER A 388 17.59 7.24 -18.05
CA SER A 388 17.35 8.24 -17.00
C SER A 388 18.38 8.08 -15.88
N GLU A 389 18.77 9.19 -15.25
CA GLU A 389 19.73 9.21 -14.14
C GLU A 389 19.48 10.42 -13.22
N THR A 390 19.79 10.28 -11.92
CA THR A 390 19.67 11.33 -10.91
C THR A 390 21.02 11.79 -10.37
N PHE A 391 21.27 13.10 -10.46
CA PHE A 391 22.42 13.78 -9.90
C PHE A 391 22.21 14.04 -8.40
N ILE A 392 23.09 13.44 -7.59
CA ILE A 392 22.99 13.45 -6.12
C ILE A 392 23.70 14.68 -5.48
N GLY A 393 24.28 15.57 -6.28
CA GLY A 393 24.85 16.84 -5.83
C GLY A 393 23.84 18.01 -5.84
N ASP A 394 24.17 19.08 -5.10
CA ASP A 394 23.47 20.36 -5.19
C ASP A 394 23.66 20.98 -6.59
N VAL A 395 22.61 21.59 -7.13
CA VAL A 395 22.59 22.19 -8.46
C VAL A 395 22.76 23.71 -8.33
N THR A 396 23.83 24.22 -8.92
CA THR A 396 24.09 25.66 -9.06
C THR A 396 24.33 26.01 -10.53
N THR A 397 24.11 27.26 -10.95
CA THR A 397 24.61 27.74 -12.25
C THR A 397 26.13 27.93 -12.19
N ARG A 398 26.79 28.10 -13.35
CA ARG A 398 28.24 28.38 -13.45
C ARG A 398 28.67 29.65 -12.70
N GLU A 399 27.74 30.58 -12.51
CA GLU A 399 27.90 31.85 -11.78
C GLU A 399 27.72 31.67 -10.26
N GLY A 400 27.40 30.45 -9.79
CA GLY A 400 27.19 30.10 -8.39
C GLY A 400 25.77 30.36 -7.87
N THR A 401 24.79 30.58 -8.74
CA THR A 401 23.38 30.75 -8.30
C THR A 401 22.78 29.39 -7.97
N TYR A 402 22.31 29.19 -6.74
CA TYR A 402 21.63 27.96 -6.34
C TYR A 402 20.29 27.76 -7.06
N VAL A 403 20.04 26.53 -7.53
CA VAL A 403 18.83 26.14 -8.27
C VAL A 403 18.04 25.06 -7.53
N ALA A 404 18.67 23.93 -7.21
CA ALA A 404 18.01 22.75 -6.66
C ALA A 404 18.93 21.91 -5.76
N LYS A 405 18.36 21.05 -4.91
CA LYS A 405 19.15 20.13 -4.06
C LYS A 405 19.71 18.95 -4.86
N LYS A 406 19.00 18.58 -5.93
CA LYS A 406 19.21 17.39 -6.78
C LYS A 406 18.69 17.70 -8.20
N SER A 407 19.10 16.92 -9.19
CA SER A 407 18.50 16.97 -10.54
C SER A 407 18.27 15.58 -11.08
N THR A 408 17.17 15.38 -11.81
CA THR A 408 16.97 14.18 -12.64
C THR A 408 17.02 14.57 -14.12
N THR A 409 17.77 13.80 -14.90
CA THR A 409 17.75 13.87 -16.36
C THR A 409 17.04 12.64 -16.90
N PHE A 410 16.04 12.83 -17.73
CA PHE A 410 15.29 11.72 -18.33
C PHE A 410 15.95 11.20 -19.59
N GLY A 411 15.81 9.89 -19.84
CA GLY A 411 16.28 9.22 -21.04
C GLY A 411 15.14 8.64 -21.88
N VAL A 412 15.54 8.02 -22.98
CA VAL A 412 14.63 7.33 -23.90
C VAL A 412 14.01 6.05 -23.31
N ASP A 413 14.58 5.52 -22.23
CA ASP A 413 14.01 4.44 -21.41
C ASP A 413 12.65 4.79 -20.80
N GLY A 414 12.46 6.04 -20.35
CA GLY A 414 11.15 6.55 -19.91
C GLY A 414 10.10 6.42 -21.00
N TYR A 415 10.40 6.89 -22.21
CA TYR A 415 9.45 6.90 -23.33
C TYR A 415 9.20 5.52 -23.95
N ARG A 416 10.16 4.58 -23.86
CA ARG A 416 10.09 3.28 -24.56
C ARG A 416 9.81 2.08 -23.66
N THR A 417 10.05 2.19 -22.36
CA THR A 417 10.07 1.03 -21.46
C THR A 417 9.31 1.29 -20.16
N TRP A 418 9.55 2.41 -19.48
CA TRP A 418 9.13 2.62 -18.09
C TRP A 418 7.90 3.52 -17.91
N GLY A 419 7.51 4.31 -18.92
CA GLY A 419 6.42 5.26 -18.79
C GLY A 419 6.72 6.34 -17.76
N SER A 420 5.69 6.79 -17.03
CA SER A 420 5.84 7.78 -15.96
C SER A 420 6.62 7.26 -14.74
N LEU A 421 6.70 5.93 -14.55
CA LEU A 421 7.31 5.32 -13.36
C LEU A 421 8.82 5.61 -13.23
N VAL A 422 9.51 5.92 -14.33
CA VAL A 422 10.91 6.37 -14.22
C VAL A 422 11.02 7.69 -13.48
N LEU A 423 10.05 8.60 -13.58
CA LEU A 423 10.04 9.83 -12.76
C LEU A 423 9.91 9.49 -11.27
N ASN A 424 9.12 8.47 -10.92
CA ASN A 424 8.98 8.01 -9.54
C ASN A 424 10.23 7.26 -9.02
N HIS A 425 10.93 6.52 -9.88
CA HIS A 425 12.19 5.87 -9.52
C HIS A 425 13.27 6.92 -9.23
N GLU A 426 13.53 7.77 -10.21
CA GLU A 426 14.56 8.81 -10.13
C GLU A 426 14.30 9.84 -9.01
N THR A 427 13.04 10.25 -8.84
CA THR A 427 12.67 11.15 -7.74
C THR A 427 12.84 10.47 -6.37
N GLY A 428 12.78 9.14 -6.30
CA GLY A 428 13.14 8.35 -5.11
C GLY A 428 14.59 8.60 -4.67
N HIS A 429 15.53 8.62 -5.61
CA HIS A 429 16.94 8.96 -5.32
C HIS A 429 17.11 10.40 -4.84
N THR A 430 16.26 11.34 -5.28
CA THR A 430 16.32 12.72 -4.76
C THR A 430 15.98 12.79 -3.27
N MET A 431 15.11 11.89 -2.79
CA MET A 431 14.80 11.67 -1.37
C MET A 431 15.81 10.74 -0.67
N CYS A 432 16.96 10.46 -1.30
CA CYS A 432 18.04 9.61 -0.80
C CYS A 432 17.68 8.12 -0.61
N LEU A 433 16.77 7.58 -1.43
CA LEU A 433 16.62 6.12 -1.56
C LEU A 433 17.79 5.52 -2.39
N PRO A 434 18.34 4.35 -2.00
CA PRO A 434 19.25 3.57 -2.83
C PRO A 434 18.54 2.79 -3.95
N ASP A 435 19.33 2.30 -4.90
CA ASP A 435 18.97 1.26 -5.85
C ASP A 435 19.01 -0.12 -5.19
N TYR A 436 18.00 -0.94 -5.48
CA TYR A 436 17.90 -2.33 -5.03
C TYR A 436 18.21 -3.37 -6.13
N TYR A 437 18.73 -2.94 -7.28
CA TYR A 437 19.20 -3.81 -8.36
C TYR A 437 20.74 -3.85 -8.43
N PRO A 438 21.36 -4.94 -8.91
CA PRO A 438 22.81 -5.08 -8.98
C PRO A 438 23.47 -4.18 -10.05
N PHE A 439 24.43 -3.36 -9.65
CA PHE A 439 25.24 -2.54 -10.59
C PHE A 439 26.26 -3.35 -11.40
N ASN A 440 26.59 -4.57 -10.97
CA ASN A 440 27.58 -5.44 -11.62
C ASN A 440 27.10 -6.10 -12.93
N GLY A 441 25.89 -5.77 -13.42
CA GLY A 441 25.31 -6.32 -14.65
C GLY A 441 24.61 -7.68 -14.48
N SER A 442 24.39 -8.14 -13.25
CA SER A 442 23.49 -9.27 -12.97
C SER A 442 22.02 -8.91 -13.23
N THR A 443 21.12 -9.88 -13.13
CA THR A 443 19.67 -9.69 -13.34
C THR A 443 19.10 -8.63 -12.38
N THR A 444 18.30 -7.69 -12.89
CA THR A 444 17.79 -6.54 -12.11
C THR A 444 17.06 -6.95 -10.83
N GLY A 445 16.22 -7.99 -10.88
CA GLY A 445 15.51 -8.51 -9.70
C GLY A 445 16.33 -9.41 -8.78
N LEU A 446 17.64 -9.59 -8.97
CA LEU A 446 18.49 -10.52 -8.20
C LEU A 446 18.33 -10.43 -6.67
N PHE A 447 18.06 -9.24 -6.15
CA PHE A 447 17.95 -9.01 -4.71
C PHE A 447 16.51 -8.95 -4.22
N ILE A 448 15.57 -8.41 -5.00
CA ILE A 448 14.21 -8.10 -4.53
C ILE A 448 13.07 -8.45 -5.50
N GLY A 449 13.35 -9.12 -6.63
CA GLY A 449 12.39 -9.30 -7.72
C GLY A 449 11.84 -7.97 -8.22
N GLY A 450 10.52 -7.89 -8.33
CA GLY A 450 9.77 -6.66 -8.61
C GLY A 450 8.79 -6.30 -7.49
N TRP A 451 9.28 -6.33 -6.24
CA TRP A 451 8.55 -5.92 -5.01
C TRP A 451 8.76 -4.47 -4.58
N ASP A 452 9.61 -3.71 -5.29
CA ASP A 452 9.83 -2.29 -5.05
C ASP A 452 10.32 -1.61 -6.34
N LEU A 453 9.78 -0.42 -6.63
CA LEU A 453 10.15 0.42 -7.78
C LEU A 453 11.65 0.77 -7.82
N MET A 454 12.34 0.87 -6.67
CA MET A 454 13.78 1.15 -6.57
C MET A 454 14.67 -0.05 -6.99
N GLY A 455 14.10 -1.23 -7.20
CA GLY A 455 14.79 -2.36 -7.84
C GLY A 455 14.39 -2.51 -9.30
N LEU A 456 13.17 -2.97 -9.57
CA LEU A 456 12.68 -3.25 -10.92
C LEU A 456 11.45 -2.40 -11.23
N ILE A 457 11.64 -1.37 -12.07
CA ILE A 457 10.58 -0.41 -12.40
C ILE A 457 9.33 -1.06 -13.02
N SER A 458 9.51 -2.12 -13.80
CA SER A 458 8.41 -2.93 -14.36
C SER A 458 8.00 -4.12 -13.49
N GLY A 459 8.30 -4.08 -12.20
CA GLY A 459 7.90 -5.11 -11.24
C GLY A 459 6.36 -5.24 -11.15
N PRO A 460 5.82 -6.44 -10.90
CA PRO A 460 4.37 -6.61 -10.75
C PRO A 460 3.82 -5.96 -9.47
N SER A 461 4.69 -5.67 -8.49
CA SER A 461 4.37 -5.13 -7.16
C SER A 461 5.24 -3.87 -6.87
N PRO A 462 5.06 -2.75 -7.61
CA PRO A 462 6.00 -1.63 -7.59
C PRO A 462 5.87 -0.69 -6.38
N ASP A 463 4.95 -0.89 -5.42
CA ASP A 463 4.91 -0.03 -4.23
C ASP A 463 6.20 -0.14 -3.40
N TYR A 464 6.62 0.94 -2.74
CA TYR A 464 7.84 0.92 -1.92
C TYR A 464 7.66 0.03 -0.69
N PHE A 465 8.72 -0.67 -0.28
CA PHE A 465 8.78 -1.43 0.97
C PHE A 465 8.34 -0.60 2.19
N ALA A 466 7.67 -1.23 3.15
CA ALA A 466 7.25 -0.57 4.40
C ALA A 466 8.44 0.09 5.13
N TRP A 467 9.63 -0.51 5.04
CA TRP A 467 10.87 0.05 5.57
C TRP A 467 11.18 1.44 5.00
N ASP A 468 11.12 1.63 3.68
CA ASP A 468 11.40 2.93 3.06
C ASP A 468 10.27 3.92 3.30
N LYS A 469 9.01 3.47 3.25
CA LYS A 469 7.88 4.32 3.66
C LYS A 469 8.02 4.82 5.10
N TRP A 470 8.64 4.04 6.00
CA TRP A 470 8.95 4.49 7.37
C TRP A 470 10.11 5.49 7.41
N ARG A 471 11.21 5.23 6.68
CA ARG A 471 12.36 6.14 6.57
C ARG A 471 11.99 7.50 5.99
N LEU A 472 11.09 7.50 5.00
CA LEU A 472 10.54 8.70 4.35
C LEU A 472 9.50 9.42 5.21
N GLY A 473 9.02 8.82 6.30
CA GLY A 473 8.00 9.40 7.19
C GLY A 473 6.56 9.30 6.68
N TRP A 474 6.30 8.43 5.70
CA TRP A 474 4.95 8.13 5.18
C TRP A 474 4.19 7.14 6.08
N LEU A 475 4.93 6.25 6.73
CA LEU A 475 4.45 5.42 7.83
C LEU A 475 5.08 5.90 9.14
N VAL A 476 4.32 5.76 10.23
CA VAL A 476 4.71 6.23 11.57
C VAL A 476 4.92 5.07 12.55
N ASP A 477 5.61 5.37 13.63
CA ASP A 477 6.19 4.41 14.59
C ASP A 477 5.17 3.46 15.23
N ASP A 478 3.92 3.89 15.43
CA ASP A 478 2.86 3.03 15.97
C ASP A 478 2.37 1.97 14.96
N GLN A 479 2.72 2.09 13.69
CA GLN A 479 2.42 1.11 12.63
C GLN A 479 3.47 -0.01 12.51
N PHE A 480 4.53 0.01 13.32
CA PHE A 480 5.53 -1.05 13.35
C PHE A 480 5.53 -1.77 14.70
N ASP A 481 5.86 -3.07 14.67
CA ASP A 481 6.23 -3.83 15.86
C ASP A 481 7.71 -4.18 15.79
N CYS A 482 8.41 -4.13 16.92
CA CYS A 482 9.84 -4.43 17.03
C CYS A 482 10.06 -5.65 17.93
N VAL A 483 10.85 -6.61 17.43
CA VAL A 483 11.24 -7.84 18.13
C VAL A 483 12.76 -7.85 18.31
N THR A 484 13.21 -7.82 19.56
CA THR A 484 14.63 -7.83 19.95
C THR A 484 15.02 -9.00 20.85
N ASP A 485 14.03 -9.61 21.51
CA ASP A 485 14.25 -10.51 22.64
C ASP A 485 13.94 -11.96 22.26
N VAL A 486 14.77 -12.90 22.73
CA VAL A 486 14.59 -14.34 22.50
C VAL A 486 13.26 -14.82 23.09
N GLY A 487 12.47 -15.52 22.27
CA GLY A 487 11.12 -15.96 22.60
C GLY A 487 10.24 -16.06 21.36
N GLU A 488 8.95 -16.35 21.57
CA GLU A 488 7.91 -16.29 20.53
C GLU A 488 6.96 -15.13 20.83
N THR A 489 6.59 -14.37 19.80
CA THR A 489 5.68 -13.21 19.85
C THR A 489 4.63 -13.33 18.75
N THR A 490 3.44 -12.77 18.94
CA THR A 490 2.34 -12.80 17.96
C THR A 490 1.96 -11.39 17.51
N HIS A 491 1.80 -11.20 16.21
CA HIS A 491 1.54 -9.91 15.58
C HIS A 491 0.41 -10.01 14.55
N VAL A 492 -0.36 -8.93 14.39
CA VAL A 492 -1.39 -8.82 13.34
C VAL A 492 -0.96 -7.72 12.38
N LEU A 493 -0.76 -8.09 11.11
CA LEU A 493 -0.35 -7.18 10.04
C LEU A 493 -1.50 -6.94 9.05
N SER A 494 -1.73 -5.67 8.73
CA SER A 494 -2.63 -5.26 7.66
C SER A 494 -1.87 -5.05 6.35
N PRO A 495 -2.49 -5.25 5.17
CA PRO A 495 -1.87 -5.00 3.88
C PRO A 495 -1.24 -3.62 3.80
N LEU A 496 -0.05 -3.52 3.20
CA LEU A 496 0.73 -2.29 3.10
C LEU A 496 -0.08 -1.19 2.43
N GLU A 497 -0.86 -1.53 1.42
CA GLU A 497 -1.59 -0.60 0.55
C GLU A 497 -2.89 -0.07 1.19
N ALA A 498 -3.32 -0.65 2.31
CA ALA A 498 -4.48 -0.19 3.09
C ALA A 498 -4.13 1.02 3.99
N LEU A 499 -5.14 1.77 4.46
CA LEU A 499 -4.92 2.84 5.45
C LEU A 499 -4.90 2.28 6.89
N GLY A 500 -3.93 2.74 7.68
CA GLY A 500 -3.80 2.37 9.10
C GLY A 500 -3.41 0.90 9.34
N GLY A 501 -3.54 0.45 10.59
CA GLY A 501 -3.07 -0.85 11.03
C GLY A 501 -1.54 -0.96 11.12
N LYS A 502 -1.06 -2.06 11.69
CA LYS A 502 0.37 -2.41 11.68
C LYS A 502 0.77 -2.84 10.26
N LYS A 503 1.87 -2.31 9.74
CA LYS A 503 2.36 -2.56 8.38
C LYS A 503 3.46 -3.59 8.31
N ALA A 504 4.35 -3.59 9.31
CA ALA A 504 5.39 -4.61 9.39
C ALA A 504 5.78 -4.96 10.83
N VAL A 505 6.29 -6.17 11.00
CA VAL A 505 7.11 -6.55 12.15
C VAL A 505 8.57 -6.47 11.71
N VAL A 506 9.41 -5.85 12.54
CA VAL A 506 10.85 -5.77 12.34
C VAL A 506 11.54 -6.59 13.43
N VAL A 507 12.33 -7.57 13.01
CA VAL A 507 13.16 -8.41 13.89
C VAL A 507 14.59 -7.89 13.82
N LYS A 508 15.11 -7.41 14.95
CA LYS A 508 16.49 -6.92 15.01
C LYS A 508 17.47 -8.09 15.08
N HIS A 509 18.42 -8.14 14.15
CA HIS A 509 19.54 -9.07 14.21
C HIS A 509 20.74 -8.45 14.95
N ASP A 510 21.12 -7.24 14.53
CA ASP A 510 22.18 -6.44 15.16
C ASP A 510 21.91 -4.93 14.95
N ASP A 511 22.85 -4.05 15.27
CA ASP A 511 22.70 -2.60 15.12
C ASP A 511 22.76 -2.09 13.66
N THR A 512 22.97 -2.99 12.70
CA THR A 512 23.12 -2.73 11.27
C THR A 512 22.25 -3.59 10.35
N ASN A 513 21.69 -4.70 10.87
CA ASN A 513 20.84 -5.63 10.11
C ASN A 513 19.48 -5.91 10.80
N VAL A 514 18.40 -5.91 10.01
CA VAL A 514 17.04 -6.33 10.43
C VAL A 514 16.41 -7.27 9.41
N LEU A 515 15.43 -8.07 9.87
CA LEU A 515 14.50 -8.82 9.02
C LEU A 515 13.13 -8.19 9.18
N VAL A 516 12.50 -7.83 8.06
CA VAL A 516 11.18 -7.22 8.02
C VAL A 516 10.17 -8.22 7.44
N ALA A 517 8.99 -8.25 8.04
CA ALA A 517 7.83 -8.98 7.55
C ALA A 517 6.67 -8.00 7.31
N GLU A 518 6.21 -7.85 6.08
CA GLU A 518 5.10 -6.98 5.69
C GLU A 518 4.04 -7.75 4.88
N VAL A 519 2.79 -7.28 4.83
CA VAL A 519 1.74 -7.90 4.01
C VAL A 519 1.60 -7.14 2.69
N ARG A 520 1.72 -7.86 1.56
CA ARG A 520 1.47 -7.34 0.21
C ARG A 520 0.20 -7.93 -0.39
N SER A 521 -0.56 -7.10 -1.10
CA SER A 521 -1.86 -7.46 -1.69
C SER A 521 -2.08 -6.80 -3.05
N THR A 522 -3.07 -7.28 -3.83
CA THR A 522 -3.40 -6.70 -5.14
C THR A 522 -4.20 -5.38 -5.05
N MET A 523 -3.82 -4.50 -4.13
CA MET A 523 -4.45 -3.19 -3.88
C MET A 523 -3.51 -2.06 -4.32
N GLY A 524 -4.07 -0.86 -4.52
CA GLY A 524 -3.28 0.34 -4.78
C GLY A 524 -2.34 0.20 -5.98
N LEU A 525 -1.05 0.39 -5.74
CA LEU A 525 0.01 0.34 -6.75
C LEU A 525 0.40 -1.10 -7.13
N ASP A 526 0.11 -2.07 -6.26
CA ASP A 526 0.39 -3.49 -6.40
C ASP A 526 -0.76 -4.25 -7.10
N ALA A 527 -1.62 -3.55 -7.85
CA ALA A 527 -2.78 -4.13 -8.54
C ALA A 527 -2.43 -5.27 -9.53
N THR A 528 -1.16 -5.43 -9.90
CA THR A 528 -0.63 -6.48 -10.79
C THR A 528 0.17 -7.58 -10.10
N SER A 529 0.27 -7.57 -8.75
CA SER A 529 1.04 -8.56 -8.00
C SER A 529 0.61 -10.00 -8.31
N CYS A 530 1.60 -10.87 -8.52
CA CYS A 530 1.36 -12.28 -8.82
C CYS A 530 0.91 -13.09 -7.61
N THR A 531 1.38 -12.73 -6.42
CA THR A 531 1.01 -13.35 -5.15
C THR A 531 0.62 -12.30 -4.12
N THR A 532 -0.04 -12.76 -3.05
CA THR A 532 -0.45 -11.92 -1.91
C THR A 532 -0.19 -12.69 -0.62
N GLY A 533 0.35 -12.01 0.39
CA GLY A 533 0.78 -12.67 1.61
C GLY A 533 1.82 -11.88 2.38
N VAL A 534 2.50 -12.56 3.29
CA VAL A 534 3.57 -11.95 4.10
C VAL A 534 4.89 -12.06 3.33
N LEU A 535 5.39 -10.93 2.84
CA LEU A 535 6.69 -10.81 2.21
C LEU A 535 7.76 -10.67 3.30
N LEU A 536 8.88 -11.37 3.14
CA LEU A 536 10.01 -11.34 4.06
C LEU A 536 11.24 -10.76 3.35
N TYR A 537 11.93 -9.81 3.98
CA TYR A 537 13.18 -9.27 3.44
C TYR A 537 14.14 -8.81 4.54
N THR A 538 15.44 -8.95 4.29
CA THR A 538 16.47 -8.37 5.15
C THR A 538 16.81 -6.95 4.70
N VAL A 539 17.24 -6.13 5.65
CA VAL A 539 17.83 -4.80 5.39
C VAL A 539 19.18 -4.70 6.08
N SER A 540 20.18 -4.16 5.38
CA SER A 540 21.51 -3.83 5.87
C SER A 540 21.79 -2.34 5.69
N THR A 541 22.12 -1.64 6.79
CA THR A 541 22.60 -0.25 6.73
C THR A 541 24.07 -0.15 6.31
N LYS A 542 24.79 -1.28 6.26
CA LYS A 542 26.22 -1.39 5.90
C LYS A 542 26.48 -1.74 4.44
N THR A 543 25.45 -2.09 3.69
CA THR A 543 25.52 -2.38 2.26
C THR A 543 25.19 -1.10 1.48
N ALA A 544 25.95 -0.80 0.43
CA ALA A 544 25.71 0.39 -0.40
C ALA A 544 24.57 0.16 -1.39
N THR A 545 24.06 1.26 -1.97
CA THR A 545 23.25 1.21 -3.20
C THR A 545 23.90 0.30 -4.25
N GLY A 546 23.09 -0.44 -5.00
CA GLY A 546 23.58 -1.32 -6.07
C GLY A 546 24.17 -2.67 -5.64
N GLU A 547 24.37 -2.90 -4.33
CA GLU A 547 24.96 -4.14 -3.78
C GLU A 547 23.93 -5.02 -3.01
N GLY A 548 22.66 -4.64 -3.08
CA GLY A 548 21.54 -5.33 -2.42
C GLY A 548 21.45 -5.06 -0.92
N PRO A 549 21.26 -3.80 -0.50
CA PRO A 549 21.04 -3.42 0.90
C PRO A 549 19.66 -3.83 1.42
N VAL A 550 18.70 -4.09 0.54
CA VAL A 550 17.48 -4.86 0.82
C VAL A 550 17.53 -6.16 0.03
N ARG A 551 17.11 -7.28 0.63
CA ARG A 551 17.08 -8.60 -0.02
C ARG A 551 15.84 -9.39 0.37
N VAL A 552 14.99 -9.74 -0.59
CA VAL A 552 13.82 -10.60 -0.37
C VAL A 552 14.27 -12.02 -0.07
N LEU A 553 13.63 -12.64 0.93
CA LEU A 553 13.84 -14.04 1.28
C LEU A 553 12.89 -14.91 0.46
N ASP A 554 13.47 -15.71 -0.43
CA ASP A 554 12.72 -16.67 -1.24
C ASP A 554 12.14 -17.80 -0.36
N VAL A 555 10.81 -17.83 -0.25
CA VAL A 555 10.05 -18.86 0.48
C VAL A 555 9.57 -19.99 -0.43
N THR A 556 9.73 -19.85 -1.76
CA THR A 556 9.24 -20.73 -2.81
C THR A 556 10.35 -21.17 -3.79
N PRO A 557 11.58 -21.50 -3.33
CA PRO A 557 12.75 -21.61 -4.21
C PRO A 557 12.63 -22.71 -5.26
N GLY A 558 12.84 -22.32 -6.52
CA GLY A 558 12.67 -23.16 -7.70
C GLY A 558 11.24 -23.16 -8.27
N SER A 559 10.40 -22.18 -7.92
CA SER A 559 9.05 -22.02 -8.45
C SER A 559 9.04 -21.59 -9.92
N GLY A 560 10.07 -20.86 -10.37
CA GLY A 560 10.07 -20.10 -11.62
C GLY A 560 9.42 -18.72 -11.49
N GLY A 561 8.93 -18.37 -10.30
CA GLY A 561 8.24 -17.12 -9.96
C GLY A 561 7.16 -16.70 -10.94
N CYS A 562 7.17 -15.43 -11.32
CA CYS A 562 6.27 -14.89 -12.33
C CYS A 562 6.91 -13.69 -13.06
N ALA A 563 6.29 -13.21 -14.14
CA ALA A 563 6.70 -11.99 -14.85
C ALA A 563 8.18 -11.95 -15.29
N GLY A 564 8.85 -13.11 -15.33
CA GLY A 564 10.26 -13.26 -15.70
C GLY A 564 11.27 -13.25 -14.55
N ASP A 565 10.83 -13.20 -13.28
CA ASP A 565 11.71 -13.23 -12.11
C ASP A 565 11.21 -14.22 -11.04
N GLU A 566 12.15 -14.94 -10.43
CA GLU A 566 11.91 -15.97 -9.40
C GLU A 566 11.26 -15.38 -8.16
N LEU A 567 11.75 -14.22 -7.68
CA LEU A 567 11.36 -13.69 -6.38
C LEU A 567 9.93 -13.11 -6.36
N ASN A 568 9.28 -12.99 -7.51
CA ASN A 568 7.93 -12.41 -7.62
C ASN A 568 6.80 -13.28 -7.03
N ASP A 569 7.09 -14.49 -6.51
CA ASP A 569 6.13 -15.31 -5.77
C ASP A 569 6.50 -15.57 -4.29
N ALA A 570 7.57 -14.92 -3.79
CA ALA A 570 8.22 -15.14 -2.49
C ALA A 570 7.41 -14.77 -1.22
N THR A 571 6.08 -14.67 -1.29
CA THR A 571 5.21 -14.38 -0.14
C THR A 571 4.76 -15.63 0.59
N LEU A 572 4.87 -15.67 1.92
CA LEU A 572 4.17 -16.66 2.73
C LEU A 572 2.65 -16.49 2.60
N SER A 573 1.91 -17.59 2.48
CA SER A 573 0.45 -17.55 2.33
C SER A 573 -0.26 -18.72 3.00
N SER A 574 -1.52 -18.49 3.40
CA SER A 574 -2.35 -19.51 4.07
C SER A 574 -2.68 -20.73 3.19
N ASN A 575 -2.48 -20.63 1.87
CA ASN A 575 -2.78 -21.67 0.89
C ASN A 575 -1.50 -22.28 0.25
N GLY A 576 -0.32 -21.82 0.67
CA GLY A 576 0.97 -22.23 0.13
C GLY A 576 1.97 -22.50 1.26
N VAL A 577 3.19 -21.98 1.13
CA VAL A 577 4.18 -21.99 2.22
C VAL A 577 3.71 -21.02 3.30
N SER A 578 3.39 -21.52 4.49
CA SER A 578 2.87 -20.71 5.61
C SER A 578 3.90 -20.38 6.67
N SER A 579 5.11 -20.96 6.61
CA SER A 579 6.20 -20.68 7.55
C SER A 579 7.56 -20.64 6.85
N TYR A 580 8.44 -19.77 7.35
CA TYR A 580 9.83 -19.67 6.93
C TYR A 580 10.76 -19.70 8.16
N ARG A 581 11.94 -20.32 8.03
CA ARG A 581 12.98 -20.31 9.05
C ARG A 581 14.28 -19.74 8.49
N PHE A 582 14.61 -18.52 8.88
CA PHE A 582 15.88 -17.89 8.55
C PHE A 582 16.95 -18.36 9.55
N ALA A 583 17.53 -19.51 9.24
CA ALA A 583 18.36 -20.29 10.16
C ALA A 583 19.59 -19.53 10.68
N ASP A 584 20.23 -18.71 9.83
CA ASP A 584 21.46 -18.00 10.13
C ASP A 584 21.29 -16.93 11.21
N TRP A 585 20.07 -16.41 11.38
CA TRP A 585 19.72 -15.38 12.36
C TRP A 585 18.85 -15.92 13.51
N GLY A 586 18.58 -17.23 13.56
CA GLY A 586 17.74 -17.82 14.60
C GLY A 586 16.26 -17.41 14.56
N VAL A 587 15.76 -16.91 13.41
CA VAL A 587 14.38 -16.43 13.28
C VAL A 587 13.49 -17.47 12.57
N ALA A 588 12.28 -17.68 13.06
CA ALA A 588 11.21 -18.34 12.32
C ALA A 588 9.94 -17.47 12.33
N ILE A 589 9.26 -17.40 11.19
CA ILE A 589 8.03 -16.62 10.99
C ILE A 589 6.96 -17.56 10.44
N THR A 590 5.79 -17.58 11.06
CA THR A 590 4.68 -18.49 10.70
C THR A 590 3.35 -17.74 10.67
N ILE A 591 2.58 -17.89 9.59
CA ILE A 591 1.18 -17.43 9.53
C ILE A 591 0.33 -18.38 10.37
N VAL A 592 -0.29 -17.87 11.43
CA VAL A 592 -1.17 -18.63 12.32
C VAL A 592 -2.65 -18.42 12.02
N ALA A 593 -3.04 -17.24 11.52
CA ALA A 593 -4.39 -16.98 11.05
C ALA A 593 -4.41 -15.93 9.92
N ARG A 594 -5.54 -15.84 9.21
CA ARG A 594 -5.85 -14.77 8.27
C ARG A 594 -7.28 -14.30 8.53
N ASN A 595 -7.42 -13.02 8.86
CA ASN A 595 -8.69 -12.39 9.21
C ASN A 595 -9.02 -11.35 8.12
N ASN A 596 -9.89 -11.72 7.17
CA ASN A 596 -10.13 -10.97 5.93
C ASN A 596 -8.84 -10.81 5.09
N GLN A 597 -8.23 -9.62 5.11
CA GLN A 597 -6.95 -9.33 4.47
C GLN A 597 -5.81 -9.13 5.46
N ASP A 598 -6.09 -9.06 6.77
CA ASP A 598 -5.05 -9.01 7.80
C ASP A 598 -4.49 -10.43 8.03
N TYR A 599 -3.19 -10.51 8.30
CA TYR A 599 -2.46 -11.75 8.60
C TYR A 599 -1.99 -11.72 10.05
N GLU A 600 -2.31 -12.77 10.80
CA GLU A 600 -1.76 -12.99 12.13
C GLU A 600 -0.55 -13.92 11.99
N ILE A 601 0.62 -13.46 12.44
CA ILE A 601 1.89 -14.19 12.38
C ILE A 601 2.47 -14.38 13.78
N THR A 602 3.16 -15.51 13.98
CA THR A 602 4.12 -15.65 15.07
C THR A 602 5.54 -15.40 14.56
N VAL A 603 6.34 -14.74 15.39
CA VAL A 603 7.78 -14.55 15.21
C VAL A 603 8.48 -15.21 16.39
N ALA A 604 9.31 -16.21 16.11
CA ALA A 604 10.13 -16.90 17.09
C ALA A 604 11.61 -16.59 16.84
N LEU A 605 12.27 -16.02 17.85
CA LEU A 605 13.71 -15.70 17.90
C LEU A 605 14.38 -16.63 18.92
N THR A 606 15.47 -17.31 18.53
CA THR A 606 16.13 -18.38 19.34
C THR A 606 17.59 -18.11 19.64
#